data_AF-A0A838CWM2-F1
#
_entry.id   AF-A0A838CWM2-F1
#
_cell.length_a   1.000
_cell.length_b   1.000
_cell.length_c   1.000
_cell.angle_alpha   90.00
_cell.angle_beta   90.00
_cell.angle_gamma   90.00
#
_symmetry.space_group_name_H-M   'P 1'
#
loop_
_entity.id
_entity.type
_entity.pdbx_description
1 polymer ?
#
loop_
_entity_poly.entity_id
_entity_poly.type
_entity_poly.pdbx_seq_one_letter_code
_entity_poly.pdbx_strand_id
1 'polypeptide(L)'
;MAVLIIGCSDSSSTTENETLSLDSQIETYIEQQKGEPLAVVDPSSNEEQTERKAVLFKGGLYEVSKKQDGSLATKAHTWEERSDKVAFNVAYPYLFTIIKDQEIAEEGASLEMVLENGTTFSSELRSDRTPKASIFYYGDLLTEDADVRASLSIYDGMGNEIYEKKLGE
;
A
#
# COMPACT_ATOMS: atom_id res chain seq x y z
N MET A 1 -10.91 -30.00 25.19
CA MET A 1 -11.40 -30.97 24.19
C MET A 1 -11.02 -30.43 22.82
N ALA A 2 -10.15 -31.12 22.11
CA ALA A 2 -9.74 -30.79 20.75
C ALA A 2 -10.63 -31.56 19.76
N VAL A 3 -11.07 -30.90 18.70
CA VAL A 3 -11.64 -31.58 17.54
C VAL A 3 -10.66 -31.41 16.40
N LEU A 4 -9.98 -32.51 16.09
CA LEU A 4 -9.11 -32.69 14.94
C LEU A 4 -10.01 -33.24 13.82
N ILE A 5 -10.11 -32.54 12.69
CA ILE A 5 -10.70 -33.10 11.47
C ILE A 5 -9.56 -33.27 10.47
N ILE A 6 -9.10 -34.52 10.35
CA ILE A 6 -8.26 -34.99 9.25
C ILE A 6 -9.23 -35.43 8.14
N GLY A 7 -9.23 -34.71 7.03
CA GLY A 7 -9.79 -35.21 5.77
C GLY A 7 -8.71 -35.95 5.00
N CYS A 8 -8.82 -37.28 4.96
CA CYS A 8 -7.99 -38.16 4.14
C CYS A 8 -8.87 -38.65 2.98
N SER A 9 -8.42 -38.47 1.72
CA SER A 9 -8.94 -39.27 0.60
C SER A 9 -7.87 -39.45 -0.49
N ASP A 10 -7.30 -40.65 -0.46
CA ASP A 10 -6.71 -41.50 -1.51
C ASP A 10 -6.09 -40.90 -2.79
N SER A 11 -4.76 -41.00 -2.81
CA SER A 11 -3.89 -41.56 -3.85
C SER A 11 -4.26 -41.37 -5.34
N SER A 12 -3.61 -40.40 -5.98
CA SER A 12 -2.74 -40.68 -7.13
C SER A 12 -1.59 -39.68 -7.14
N SER A 13 -0.38 -40.19 -7.34
CA SER A 13 0.86 -39.43 -7.30
C SER A 13 0.96 -38.45 -8.46
N THR A 14 0.72 -37.19 -8.17
CA THR A 14 1.48 -36.09 -8.77
C THR A 14 1.81 -35.18 -7.60
N THR A 15 3.09 -35.06 -7.25
CA THR A 15 3.53 -33.93 -6.45
C THR A 15 3.34 -32.71 -7.33
N GLU A 16 2.13 -32.18 -7.38
CA GLU A 16 1.91 -30.82 -7.80
C GLU A 16 2.69 -29.99 -6.79
N ASN A 17 3.89 -29.56 -7.17
CA ASN A 17 4.45 -28.35 -6.60
C ASN A 17 3.39 -27.29 -6.89
N GLU A 18 2.45 -27.10 -5.96
CA GLU A 18 1.61 -25.92 -5.92
C GLU A 18 2.58 -24.76 -5.96
N THR A 19 2.76 -24.24 -7.16
CA THR A 19 3.51 -23.02 -7.38
C THR A 19 2.59 -21.96 -6.84
N LEU A 20 2.68 -21.72 -5.52
CA LEU A 20 1.90 -20.71 -4.84
C LEU A 20 1.98 -19.45 -5.70
N SER A 21 0.82 -18.92 -6.12
CA SER A 21 0.76 -17.67 -6.85
C SER A 21 1.51 -16.61 -6.06
N LEU A 22 2.14 -15.65 -6.73
CA LEU A 22 2.87 -14.60 -6.01
C LEU A 22 1.93 -13.86 -5.05
N ASP A 23 0.68 -13.65 -5.46
CA ASP A 23 -0.36 -13.09 -4.60
C ASP A 23 -0.45 -13.84 -3.27
N SER A 24 -0.54 -15.16 -3.30
CA SER A 24 -0.60 -16.00 -2.11
C SER A 24 0.70 -15.95 -1.28
N GLN A 25 1.87 -15.88 -1.92
CA GLN A 25 3.15 -15.76 -1.21
C GLN A 25 3.33 -14.38 -0.55
N ILE A 26 2.88 -13.31 -1.22
CA ILE A 26 2.87 -11.95 -0.71
C ILE A 26 1.87 -11.82 0.45
N GLU A 27 0.66 -12.37 0.30
CA GLU A 27 -0.35 -12.43 1.36
C GLU A 27 0.19 -13.19 2.57
N THR A 28 0.81 -14.35 2.38
CA THR A 28 1.44 -15.12 3.46
C THR A 28 2.55 -14.33 4.15
N TYR A 29 3.39 -13.60 3.39
CA TYR A 29 4.43 -12.75 3.94
C TYR A 29 3.83 -11.59 4.77
N ILE A 30 2.78 -10.93 4.27
CA ILE A 30 2.04 -9.88 4.97
C ILE A 30 1.43 -10.42 6.27
N GLU A 31 0.76 -11.57 6.22
CA GLU A 31 0.16 -12.22 7.39
C GLU A 31 1.21 -12.55 8.47
N GLN A 32 2.42 -12.95 8.06
CA GLN A 32 3.54 -13.19 8.96
C GLN A 32 4.08 -11.92 9.64
N GLN A 33 3.88 -10.73 9.03
CA GLN A 33 4.29 -9.44 9.62
C GLN A 33 3.39 -8.96 10.78
N LYS A 34 2.39 -9.76 11.22
CA LYS A 34 1.52 -9.47 12.38
C LYS A 34 0.88 -8.08 12.36
N GLY A 35 0.29 -7.70 11.23
CA GLY A 35 -0.48 -6.46 11.12
C GLY A 35 -1.52 -6.54 10.01
N GLU A 36 -2.66 -5.86 10.21
CA GLU A 36 -3.64 -5.68 9.13
C GLU A 36 -3.13 -4.58 8.18
N PRO A 37 -3.07 -4.84 6.86
CA PRO A 37 -2.65 -3.83 5.90
C PRO A 37 -3.65 -2.68 5.83
N LEU A 38 -3.15 -1.45 5.82
CA LEU A 38 -3.96 -0.23 5.69
C LEU A 38 -4.33 0.05 4.23
N ALA A 39 -3.40 -0.19 3.30
CA ALA A 39 -3.61 -0.05 1.86
C ALA A 39 -2.64 -0.96 1.08
N VAL A 40 -3.02 -1.32 -0.15
CA VAL A 40 -2.21 -2.15 -1.05
C VAL A 40 -2.30 -1.55 -2.46
N VAL A 41 -1.17 -1.50 -3.17
CA VAL A 41 -1.14 -1.18 -4.61
C VAL A 41 -0.37 -2.27 -5.36
N ASP A 42 -0.88 -2.60 -6.54
CA ASP A 42 -0.21 -3.46 -7.51
C ASP A 42 0.22 -2.59 -8.71
N PRO A 43 1.49 -2.17 -8.77
CA PRO A 43 2.00 -1.33 -9.87
C PRO A 43 2.15 -2.08 -11.21
N SER A 44 1.72 -3.34 -11.31
CA SER A 44 1.87 -4.16 -12.53
C SER A 44 0.94 -3.69 -13.64
N SER A 45 1.38 -2.70 -14.42
CA SER A 45 0.76 -2.26 -15.67
C SER A 45 1.66 -2.61 -16.85
N ASN A 46 1.17 -3.55 -17.67
CA ASN A 46 1.62 -3.93 -19.02
C ASN A 46 3.01 -4.57 -19.19
N GLU A 47 2.96 -5.89 -19.43
CA GLU A 47 3.76 -6.67 -20.38
C GLU A 47 5.20 -7.11 -20.07
N GLU A 48 5.86 -6.69 -18.98
CA GLU A 48 7.13 -7.34 -18.59
C GLU A 48 7.20 -7.75 -17.10
N GLN A 49 7.61 -9.00 -16.90
CA GLN A 49 7.54 -9.82 -15.69
C GLN A 49 8.33 -9.27 -14.49
N THR A 50 7.80 -8.24 -13.83
CA THR A 50 8.10 -8.05 -12.41
C THR A 50 6.80 -7.91 -11.66
N GLU A 51 6.28 -9.04 -11.20
CA GLU A 51 5.16 -9.07 -10.27
C GLU A 51 5.61 -8.43 -8.95
N ARG A 52 5.08 -7.23 -8.63
CA ARG A 52 5.42 -6.44 -7.44
C ARG A 52 4.15 -5.99 -6.75
N LYS A 53 4.14 -5.95 -5.42
CA LYS A 53 3.11 -5.29 -4.63
C LYS A 53 3.74 -4.40 -3.58
N ALA A 54 3.09 -3.30 -3.27
CA ALA A 54 3.45 -2.45 -2.15
C ALA A 54 2.30 -2.38 -1.14
N VAL A 55 2.65 -2.56 0.12
CA VAL A 55 1.71 -2.75 1.23
C VAL A 55 2.03 -1.75 2.32
N LEU A 56 1.05 -0.93 2.66
CA LEU A 56 1.17 0.08 3.69
C LEU A 56 0.64 -0.46 5.02
N PHE A 57 1.48 -0.44 6.05
CA PHE A 57 1.11 -0.70 7.44
C PHE A 57 1.30 0.57 8.27
N LYS A 58 0.83 0.55 9.53
CA LYS A 58 1.08 1.64 10.49
C LYS A 58 2.57 1.95 10.67
N GLY A 59 3.44 0.94 10.59
CA GLY A 59 4.88 1.07 10.86
C GLY A 59 5.77 1.30 9.63
N GLY A 60 5.22 1.25 8.41
CA GLY A 60 6.06 1.29 7.22
C GLY A 60 5.35 0.93 5.93
N LEU A 61 6.02 1.22 4.82
CA LEU A 61 5.68 0.73 3.49
C LEU A 61 6.60 -0.45 3.17
N TYR A 62 6.00 -1.55 2.73
CA TYR A 62 6.71 -2.78 2.42
C TYR A 62 6.46 -3.12 0.96
N GLU A 63 7.53 -3.13 0.18
CA GLU A 63 7.51 -3.62 -1.19
C GLU A 63 7.92 -5.08 -1.18
N VAL A 64 7.13 -5.90 -1.87
CA VAL A 64 7.44 -7.30 -2.09
C VAL A 64 7.44 -7.55 -3.60
N SER A 65 8.50 -8.18 -4.08
CA SER A 65 8.68 -8.49 -5.49
C SER A 65 9.20 -9.91 -5.67
N LYS A 66 8.88 -10.51 -6.81
CA LYS A 66 9.44 -11.81 -7.19
C LYS A 66 10.70 -11.62 -8.03
N LYS A 67 11.78 -12.30 -7.65
CA LYS A 67 13.01 -12.39 -8.46
C LYS A 67 12.86 -13.44 -9.56
N GLN A 68 13.76 -13.39 -10.54
CA GLN A 68 13.82 -14.37 -11.64
C GLN A 68 14.04 -15.82 -11.15
N ASP A 69 14.67 -16.00 -9.99
CA ASP A 69 14.88 -17.31 -9.35
C ASP A 69 13.65 -17.81 -8.57
N GLY A 70 12.55 -17.05 -8.57
CA GLY A 70 11.31 -17.36 -7.85
C GLY A 70 11.30 -16.95 -6.38
N SER A 71 12.40 -16.44 -5.82
CA SER A 71 12.45 -15.96 -4.44
C SER A 71 11.83 -14.57 -4.28
N LEU A 72 11.36 -14.24 -3.07
CA LEU A 72 10.85 -12.91 -2.74
C LEU A 72 11.99 -11.96 -2.37
N ALA A 73 11.98 -10.76 -2.94
CA ALA A 73 12.76 -9.63 -2.46
C ALA A 73 11.83 -8.66 -1.71
N THR A 74 12.30 -8.13 -0.59
CA THR A 74 11.54 -7.20 0.24
C THR A 74 12.33 -5.92 0.47
N LYS A 75 11.65 -4.78 0.35
CA LYS A 75 12.20 -3.46 0.68
C LYS A 75 11.24 -2.81 1.67
N ALA A 76 11.76 -2.43 2.83
CA ALA A 76 10.98 -1.78 3.87
C ALA A 76 11.39 -0.32 3.98
N HIS A 77 10.40 0.56 3.90
CA HIS A 77 10.52 1.98 4.15
C HIS A 77 9.83 2.30 5.46
N THR A 78 10.61 2.38 6.52
CA THR A 78 10.14 2.83 7.83
C THR A 78 10.33 4.34 7.93
N TRP A 79 9.41 5.01 8.62
CA TRP A 79 9.52 6.44 8.89
C TRP A 79 9.32 6.69 10.37
N GLU A 80 9.96 7.73 10.88
CA GLU A 80 9.60 8.28 12.19
C GLU A 80 8.31 9.09 12.01
N GLU A 81 7.28 8.76 12.79
CA GLU A 81 6.02 9.50 12.75
C GLU A 81 6.23 10.93 13.25
N ARG A 82 6.32 11.90 12.33
CA ARG A 82 6.48 13.32 12.67
C ARG A 82 5.19 14.11 12.77
N SER A 83 4.04 13.53 12.39
CA SER A 83 2.74 14.21 12.40
C SER A 83 1.70 13.43 13.19
N ASP A 84 0.96 14.19 13.99
CA ASP A 84 -0.15 13.79 14.83
C ASP A 84 -1.45 13.53 14.05
N LYS A 85 -1.72 14.33 13.00
CA LYS A 85 -2.99 14.23 12.24
C LYS A 85 -2.94 13.37 10.99
N VAL A 86 -2.09 13.74 10.02
CA VAL A 86 -1.99 13.05 8.73
C VAL A 86 -0.52 12.84 8.37
N ALA A 87 -0.11 11.59 8.23
CA ALA A 87 1.20 11.25 7.70
C ALA A 87 1.11 11.23 6.17
N PHE A 88 1.83 12.13 5.50
CA PHE A 88 1.94 12.21 4.05
C PHE A 88 3.44 12.14 3.72
N ASN A 89 3.86 11.14 2.96
CA ASN A 89 5.26 10.82 2.75
C ASN A 89 5.52 10.26 1.35
N VAL A 90 6.79 10.28 0.97
CA VAL A 90 7.33 9.71 -0.27
C VAL A 90 8.30 8.59 0.08
N ALA A 91 8.18 7.47 -0.63
CA ALA A 91 9.15 6.39 -0.62
C ALA A 91 9.25 5.87 -2.05
N TYR A 92 10.20 6.38 -2.84
CA TYR A 92 10.28 6.08 -4.27
C TYR A 92 10.17 4.57 -4.53
N PRO A 93 9.26 4.13 -5.43
CA PRO A 93 8.41 4.92 -6.35
C PRO A 93 6.97 5.23 -5.87
N TYR A 94 6.73 5.39 -4.57
CA TYR A 94 5.39 5.51 -3.99
C TYR A 94 5.15 6.82 -3.22
N LEU A 95 3.93 7.34 -3.38
CA LEU A 95 3.33 8.35 -2.52
C LEU A 95 2.31 7.67 -1.62
N PHE A 96 2.28 8.02 -0.35
CA PHE A 96 1.29 7.43 0.54
C PHE A 96 0.82 8.39 1.62
N THR A 97 -0.38 8.15 2.11
CA THR A 97 -1.04 8.92 3.17
C THR A 97 -1.68 8.00 4.20
N ILE A 98 -1.56 8.37 5.48
CA ILE A 98 -2.25 7.75 6.61
C ILE A 98 -2.95 8.85 7.41
N ILE A 99 -4.27 8.78 7.50
CA ILE A 99 -5.12 9.71 8.23
C ILE A 99 -5.37 9.15 9.63
N LYS A 100 -4.71 9.74 10.63
CA LYS A 100 -4.78 9.30 12.04
C LYS A 100 -5.81 10.07 12.85
N ASP A 101 -6.02 11.34 12.49
CA ASP A 101 -7.03 12.19 13.09
C ASP A 101 -8.42 11.63 12.79
N GLN A 102 -9.19 11.36 13.85
CA GLN A 102 -10.49 10.70 13.75
C GLN A 102 -11.53 11.59 13.05
N GLU A 103 -11.49 12.90 13.28
CA GLU A 103 -12.43 13.86 12.67
C GLU A 103 -12.22 13.90 11.16
N ILE A 104 -10.95 14.05 10.72
CA ILE A 104 -10.61 14.00 9.29
C ILE A 104 -10.95 12.63 8.68
N ALA A 105 -10.69 11.53 9.41
CA ALA A 105 -10.99 10.20 8.92
C ALA A 105 -12.51 9.97 8.76
N GLU A 106 -13.34 10.45 9.69
CA GLU A 106 -14.80 10.29 9.65
C GLU A 106 -15.44 11.18 8.58
N GLU A 107 -15.00 12.42 8.45
CA GLU A 107 -15.55 13.38 7.47
C GLU A 107 -15.00 13.17 6.05
N GLY A 108 -13.76 12.70 5.93
CA GLY A 108 -13.07 12.52 4.66
C GLY A 108 -13.71 11.46 3.76
N ALA A 109 -14.14 11.89 2.58
CA ALA A 109 -14.74 11.06 1.53
C ALA A 109 -13.76 10.74 0.41
N SER A 110 -12.85 11.66 0.08
CA SER A 110 -11.80 11.45 -0.93
C SER A 110 -10.53 12.20 -0.58
N LEU A 111 -9.43 11.78 -1.20
CA LEU A 111 -8.19 12.53 -1.21
C LEU A 111 -7.69 12.76 -2.63
N GLU A 112 -6.93 13.84 -2.78
CA GLU A 112 -6.23 14.21 -4.00
C GLU A 112 -4.78 14.54 -3.64
N MET A 113 -3.84 14.01 -4.43
CA MET A 113 -2.43 14.35 -4.36
C MET A 113 -1.98 14.94 -5.69
N VAL A 114 -1.33 16.10 -5.64
CA VAL A 114 -0.84 16.78 -6.85
C VAL A 114 0.67 16.92 -6.75
N LEU A 115 1.38 16.32 -7.70
CA LEU A 115 2.82 16.52 -7.88
C LEU A 115 3.11 17.92 -8.45
N GLU A 116 4.30 18.47 -8.21
CA GLU A 116 4.71 19.78 -8.76
C GLU A 116 4.63 19.84 -10.30
N ASN A 117 4.77 18.70 -10.98
CA ASN A 117 4.60 18.60 -12.44
C ASN A 117 3.13 18.65 -12.92
N GLY A 118 2.17 18.80 -12.00
CA GLY A 118 0.73 18.85 -12.27
C GLY A 118 0.04 17.49 -12.33
N THR A 119 0.76 16.37 -12.16
CA THR A 119 0.14 15.05 -12.14
C THR A 119 -0.71 14.89 -10.89
N THR A 120 -1.94 14.44 -11.08
CA THR A 120 -2.93 14.28 -10.00
C THR A 120 -3.25 12.82 -9.78
N PHE A 121 -3.24 12.40 -8.51
CA PHE A 121 -3.69 11.10 -8.04
C PHE A 121 -4.88 11.29 -7.11
N SER A 122 -5.91 10.46 -7.24
CA SER A 122 -7.09 10.54 -6.38
C SER A 122 -7.53 9.16 -5.89
N SER A 123 -8.09 9.13 -4.69
CA SER A 123 -8.61 7.90 -4.08
C SER A 123 -9.82 8.22 -3.22
N GLU A 124 -10.81 7.33 -3.26
CA GLU A 124 -11.94 7.41 -2.34
C GLU A 124 -11.56 6.84 -0.97
N LEU A 125 -11.91 7.56 0.08
CA LEU A 125 -11.66 7.21 1.48
C LEU A 125 -12.82 6.39 2.07
N ARG A 126 -13.29 5.37 1.33
CA ARG A 126 -14.52 4.61 1.67
C ARG A 126 -14.29 3.41 2.61
N SER A 127 -13.10 3.27 3.19
CA SER A 127 -12.82 2.17 4.12
C SER A 127 -13.44 2.43 5.49
N ASP A 128 -14.01 1.38 6.10
CA ASP A 128 -14.38 1.29 7.51
C ASP A 128 -13.17 1.15 8.44
N ARG A 129 -11.97 0.95 7.89
CA ARG A 129 -10.73 0.83 8.63
C ARG A 129 -10.25 2.18 9.13
N THR A 130 -9.84 2.21 10.39
CA THR A 130 -9.15 3.35 11.02
C THR A 130 -7.75 2.92 11.49
N PRO A 131 -6.67 3.61 11.08
CA PRO A 131 -6.64 4.82 10.25
C PRO A 131 -7.00 4.54 8.79
N LYS A 132 -7.57 5.55 8.11
CA LYS A 132 -7.75 5.51 6.65
C LYS A 132 -6.41 5.77 5.97
N ALA A 133 -6.14 5.10 4.85
CA ALA A 133 -4.87 5.25 4.15
C ALA A 133 -5.00 5.04 2.65
N SER A 134 -4.07 5.63 1.89
CA SER A 134 -3.94 5.45 0.44
C SER A 134 -2.49 5.40 0.03
N ILE A 135 -2.22 4.69 -1.06
CA ILE A 135 -0.91 4.56 -1.68
C ILE A 135 -1.06 4.68 -3.20
N PHE A 136 -0.12 5.38 -3.84
CA PHE A 136 -0.03 5.54 -5.28
C PHE A 136 1.38 5.22 -5.76
N TYR A 137 1.48 4.59 -6.92
CA TYR A 137 2.73 4.38 -7.64
C TYR A 137 2.95 5.52 -8.64
N TYR A 138 4.13 6.14 -8.60
CA TYR A 138 4.52 7.24 -9.50
C TYR A 138 5.83 6.96 -10.26
N GLY A 139 6.39 5.75 -10.16
CA GLY A 139 7.76 5.43 -10.63
C GLY A 139 8.03 5.69 -12.12
N ASP A 140 7.00 5.72 -12.95
CA ASP A 140 7.14 5.98 -14.38
C ASP A 140 7.22 7.49 -14.71
N LEU A 141 6.95 8.35 -13.71
CA LEU A 141 6.83 9.80 -13.87
C LEU A 141 8.07 10.57 -13.40
N LEU A 142 8.79 10.04 -12.42
CA LEU A 142 9.94 10.68 -11.78
C LEU A 142 11.03 9.64 -11.53
N THR A 143 12.28 10.09 -11.43
CA THR A 143 13.42 9.24 -11.07
C THR A 143 13.59 9.11 -9.55
N GLU A 144 14.33 8.10 -9.09
CA GLU A 144 14.61 7.88 -7.66
C GLU A 144 15.26 9.09 -6.97
N ASP A 145 16.13 9.81 -7.67
CA ASP A 145 16.84 10.98 -7.15
C ASP A 145 16.07 12.31 -7.26
N ALA A 146 14.82 12.30 -7.74
CA ALA A 146 14.04 13.52 -7.89
C ALA A 146 13.64 14.10 -6.52
N ASP A 147 13.76 15.42 -6.35
CA ASP A 147 13.18 16.13 -5.21
C ASP A 147 11.66 16.14 -5.37
N VAL A 148 10.97 15.22 -4.69
CA VAL A 148 9.52 15.05 -4.86
C VAL A 148 8.78 16.07 -4.01
N ARG A 149 8.15 17.02 -4.70
CA ARG A 149 7.22 18.00 -4.12
C ARG A 149 5.79 17.65 -4.48
N ALA A 150 4.94 17.66 -3.47
CA ALA A 150 3.53 17.30 -3.62
C ALA A 150 2.65 18.04 -2.63
N SER A 151 1.41 18.30 -3.03
CA SER A 151 0.32 18.69 -2.13
C SER A 151 -0.66 17.53 -1.96
N LEU A 152 -1.26 17.45 -0.78
CA LEU A 152 -2.35 16.55 -0.42
C LEU A 152 -3.53 17.43 0.01
N SER A 153 -4.70 17.18 -0.57
CA SER A 153 -5.98 17.71 -0.12
C SER A 153 -6.94 16.56 0.21
N ILE A 154 -7.70 16.70 1.28
CA ILE A 154 -8.77 15.75 1.67
C ILE A 154 -10.09 16.51 1.62
N TYR A 155 -11.09 15.88 1.01
CA TYR A 155 -12.41 16.46 0.80
C TYR A 155 -13.50 15.69 1.53
N ASP A 156 -14.51 16.40 2.02
CA ASP A 156 -15.72 15.83 2.58
C ASP A 156 -16.65 15.25 1.49
N GLY A 157 -17.77 14.64 1.90
CA GLY A 157 -18.78 14.10 0.98
C GLY A 157 -19.52 15.13 0.13
N MET A 158 -19.35 16.43 0.39
CA MET A 158 -19.89 17.55 -0.38
C MET A 158 -18.86 18.16 -1.33
N GLY A 159 -17.61 17.71 -1.29
CA GLY A 159 -16.50 18.23 -2.09
C GLY A 159 -15.82 19.47 -1.49
N ASN A 160 -16.04 19.79 -0.21
CA ASN A 160 -15.30 20.85 0.47
C ASN A 160 -13.96 20.30 0.96
N GLU A 161 -12.88 21.07 0.81
CA GLU A 161 -11.58 20.74 1.39
C GLU A 161 -11.65 20.89 2.92
N ILE A 162 -11.28 19.81 3.63
CA ILE A 162 -11.25 19.76 5.10
C ILE A 162 -9.83 19.64 5.65
N TYR A 163 -8.85 19.34 4.79
CA TYR A 163 -7.46 19.25 5.17
C TYR A 163 -6.54 19.46 3.97
N GLU A 164 -5.44 20.17 4.19
CA GLU A 164 -4.35 20.36 3.23
C GLU A 164 -3.00 20.07 3.91
N LYS A 165 -2.07 19.46 3.18
CA LYS A 165 -0.67 19.33 3.58
C LYS A 165 0.26 19.34 2.37
N LYS A 166 1.44 19.95 2.51
CA LYS A 166 2.48 19.93 1.48
C LYS A 166 3.72 19.16 1.94
N LEU A 167 4.45 18.64 0.96
CA LEU A 167 5.69 17.89 1.14
C LEU A 167 6.79 18.60 0.37
N GLY A 168 7.94 18.82 1.02
CA GLY A 168 9.08 19.55 0.44
C GLY A 168 9.05 21.07 0.65
N GLU A 169 8.29 21.56 1.64
CA GLU A 169 8.31 22.96 2.10
C GLU A 169 9.39 23.22 3.17
#